data_AF-A0A1S1Z0D3-F1
#
_entry.id   AF-A0A1S1Z0D3-F1
#
_cell.length_a   1.000
_cell.length_b   1.000
_cell.length_c   1.000
_cell.angle_alpha   90.00
_cell.angle_beta   90.00
_cell.angle_gamma   90.00
#
_symmetry.space_group_name_H-M   'P 1'
#
loop_
_entity.id
_entity.type
_entity.pdbx_description
1 polymer ?
#
loop_
_entity_poly.entity_id
_entity_poly.type
_entity_poly.pdbx_seq_one_letter_code
_entity_poly.pdbx_strand_id
1 'polypeptide(L)'
;MNTELANPLDPFWKKIILLSQKVEELENEINQLKKIEDPDKQYTMGDVCQLMGLSRTTIYRYMNDENNPLPCNRVGRRTLFRYKELKKYFNL
;
A
#
# COMPACT_ATOMS: atom_id res chain seq x y z
N MET A 1 23.77 -47.32 -25.63
CA MET A 1 23.01 -46.06 -25.77
C MET A 1 22.47 -45.74 -24.39
N ASN A 2 23.09 -44.79 -23.67
CA ASN A 2 22.54 -44.30 -22.42
C ASN A 2 21.49 -43.25 -22.76
N THR A 3 20.22 -43.65 -22.79
CA THR A 3 19.10 -42.70 -22.80
C THR A 3 19.09 -42.01 -21.45
N GLU A 4 19.48 -40.74 -21.42
CA GLU A 4 19.22 -39.85 -20.29
C GLU A 4 17.70 -39.85 -20.04
N LEU A 5 17.26 -40.61 -19.04
CA LEU A 5 15.88 -40.57 -18.56
C LEU A 5 15.68 -39.18 -17.95
N ALA A 6 15.11 -38.27 -18.74
CA ALA A 6 14.75 -36.93 -18.27
C ALA A 6 13.93 -37.06 -16.98
N ASN A 7 14.43 -36.46 -15.90
CA ASN A 7 13.79 -36.54 -14.59
C ASN A 7 12.35 -36.02 -14.72
N PRO A 8 11.33 -36.84 -14.46
CA PRO A 8 9.92 -36.46 -14.68
C PRO A 8 9.48 -35.29 -13.77
N LEU A 9 10.27 -34.96 -12.74
CA LEU A 9 10.06 -33.80 -11.87
C LEU A 9 10.74 -32.51 -12.37
N ASP A 10 11.58 -32.57 -13.41
CA ASP A 10 12.27 -31.41 -13.96
C ASP A 10 11.31 -30.29 -14.47
N PRO A 11 10.18 -30.61 -15.14
CA PRO A 11 9.18 -29.59 -15.50
C PRO A 11 8.51 -28.94 -14.27
N PHE A 12 8.35 -29.70 -13.18
CA PHE A 12 7.78 -29.21 -11.94
C PHE A 12 8.74 -28.26 -11.22
N TRP A 13 10.01 -28.63 -11.11
CA TRP A 13 11.05 -27.78 -10.50
C TRP A 13 11.27 -26.49 -11.29
N LYS A 14 11.28 -26.55 -12.62
CA LYS A 14 11.32 -25.34 -13.48
C LYS A 14 10.17 -24.39 -13.17
N LYS A 15 8.96 -24.92 -12.98
CA LYS A 15 7.79 -24.11 -12.63
C LYS A 15 7.90 -23.51 -11.23
N ILE A 16 8.39 -24.26 -10.24
CA ILE A 16 8.65 -23.74 -8.88
C ILE A 16 9.65 -22.59 -8.92
N ILE A 17 10.78 -22.77 -9.61
CA ILE A 17 11.82 -21.74 -9.72
C ILE A 17 11.25 -20.46 -10.35
N LEU A 18 10.49 -20.59 -11.44
CA LEU A 18 9.86 -19.46 -12.10
C LEU A 18 8.85 -18.73 -11.20
N LEU A 19 8.06 -19.48 -10.43
CA LEU A 19 7.11 -18.88 -9.48
C LEU A 19 7.83 -18.15 -8.35
N SER A 20 8.88 -18.74 -7.79
CA SER A 20 9.69 -18.09 -6.75
C SER A 20 10.31 -16.78 -7.23
N GLN A 21 10.85 -16.77 -8.45
CA GLN A 21 11.39 -15.54 -9.08
C GLN A 21 10.32 -14.47 -9.22
N LYS A 22 9.12 -14.85 -9.67
CA LYS A 22 8.01 -13.91 -9.85
C LYS A 22 7.48 -13.36 -8.53
N VAL A 23 7.49 -14.17 -7.47
CA VAL A 23 7.14 -13.70 -6.11
C VAL A 23 8.16 -12.67 -5.63
N GLU A 24 9.45 -12.92 -5.83
CA GLU A 24 10.52 -11.98 -5.44
C GLU A 24 10.44 -10.65 -6.22
N GLU A 25 10.13 -10.69 -7.51
CA GLU A 25 9.88 -9.48 -8.32
C GLU A 25 8.70 -8.66 -7.78
N LEU A 26 7.58 -9.32 -7.47
CA LEU A 26 6.39 -8.67 -6.92
C LEU A 26 6.66 -8.07 -5.53
N GLU A 27 7.39 -8.78 -4.67
CA GLU A 27 7.79 -8.26 -3.36
C GLU A 27 8.68 -7.03 -3.48
N ASN A 28 9.62 -7.03 -4.44
CA ASN A 28 10.46 -5.88 -4.73
C ASN A 28 9.65 -4.69 -5.26
N GLU A 29 8.71 -4.92 -6.17
CA GLU A 29 7.82 -3.87 -6.67
C GLU A 29 6.96 -3.28 -5.55
N ILE A 30 6.38 -4.11 -4.69
CA ILE A 30 5.66 -3.68 -3.48
C ILE A 30 6.58 -2.86 -2.57
N ASN A 31 7.81 -3.27 -2.35
CA ASN A 31 8.76 -2.53 -1.51
C ASN A 31 9.16 -1.17 -2.11
N GLN A 32 9.29 -1.07 -3.43
CA GLN A 32 9.53 0.21 -4.10
C GLN A 32 8.30 1.12 -4.01
N LEU A 33 7.09 0.56 -4.13
CA LEU A 33 5.84 1.31 -3.93
C LEU A 33 5.71 1.80 -2.47
N LYS A 34 6.08 0.98 -1.49
CA LYS A 34 6.12 1.36 -0.06
C LYS A 34 7.14 2.44 0.24
N LYS A 35 8.27 2.49 -0.47
CA LYS A 35 9.25 3.60 -0.38
C LYS A 35 8.68 4.95 -0.85
N ILE A 36 7.50 4.96 -1.50
CA ILE A 36 6.74 6.17 -1.85
C ILE A 36 5.78 6.58 -0.70
N GLU A 37 5.89 5.97 0.49
CA GLU A 37 5.40 6.56 1.74
C GLU A 37 6.30 7.74 2.15
N ASP A 38 6.39 8.74 1.27
CA ASP A 38 7.01 10.02 1.60
C ASP A 38 6.21 10.62 2.78
N PRO A 39 6.83 10.80 3.97
CA PRO A 39 6.14 11.27 5.16
C PRO A 39 5.60 12.70 5.01
N ASP A 40 6.13 13.46 4.04
CA ASP A 40 5.67 14.80 3.70
C ASP A 40 4.64 14.80 2.56
N LYS A 41 4.34 13.64 1.97
CA LYS A 41 3.31 13.50 0.95
C LYS A 41 1.95 13.91 1.50
N GLN A 42 1.31 14.80 0.77
CA GLN A 42 0.00 15.32 1.07
C GLN A 42 -1.04 14.52 0.28
N TYR A 43 -2.05 14.03 1.00
CA TYR A 43 -3.14 13.22 0.50
C TYR A 43 -4.39 14.09 0.43
N THR A 44 -5.11 14.04 -0.68
CA THR A 44 -6.43 14.65 -0.77
C THR A 44 -7.46 13.82 -0.02
N MET A 45 -8.65 14.37 0.20
CA MET A 45 -9.79 13.60 0.74
C MET A 45 -10.05 12.29 -0.03
N GLY A 46 -9.92 12.32 -1.36
CA GLY A 46 -10.09 11.11 -2.18
C GLY A 46 -9.05 10.05 -1.87
N ASP A 47 -7.79 10.46 -1.80
CA ASP A 47 -6.67 9.57 -1.51
C ASP A 47 -6.80 8.96 -0.11
N VAL A 48 -7.22 9.74 0.90
CA VAL A 48 -7.44 9.22 2.26
C VAL A 48 -8.59 8.21 2.30
N CYS A 49 -9.67 8.45 1.57
CA CYS A 49 -10.78 7.49 1.49
C CYS A 49 -10.32 6.15 0.89
N GLN A 50 -9.50 6.20 -0.16
CA GLN A 50 -8.94 5.01 -0.79
C GLN A 50 -7.95 4.29 0.13
N LEU A 51 -7.04 5.05 0.76
CA LEU A 51 -6.02 4.53 1.66
C LEU A 51 -6.63 3.81 2.88
N MET A 52 -7.68 4.40 3.45
CA MET A 52 -8.30 3.89 4.68
C MET A 52 -9.48 2.94 4.42
N GLY A 53 -9.96 2.85 3.17
CA GLY A 53 -11.19 2.11 2.84
C GLY A 53 -12.45 2.70 3.49
N LEU A 54 -12.48 4.02 3.73
CA LEU A 54 -13.56 4.71 4.43
C LEU A 54 -14.33 5.67 3.51
N SER A 55 -15.60 5.90 3.83
CA SER A 55 -16.41 6.90 3.13
C SER A 55 -15.96 8.33 3.48
N ARG A 56 -16.20 9.28 2.56
CA ARG A 56 -15.96 10.71 2.81
C ARG A 56 -16.70 11.21 4.06
N THR A 57 -17.95 10.76 4.26
CA THR A 57 -18.75 11.11 5.45
C THR A 57 -18.07 10.70 6.74
N THR A 58 -17.46 9.52 6.78
CA THR A 58 -16.70 9.04 7.93
C THR A 58 -15.48 9.92 8.18
N ILE A 59 -14.73 10.28 7.13
CA ILE A 59 -13.58 11.17 7.27
C ILE A 59 -14.01 12.57 7.73
N TYR A 60 -15.10 13.13 7.18
CA TYR A 60 -15.64 14.41 7.65
C TYR A 60 -16.09 14.37 9.11
N ARG A 61 -16.64 13.24 9.58
CA ARG A 61 -16.93 13.06 11.01
C ARG A 61 -15.66 13.13 11.85
N TYR A 62 -14.61 12.41 11.47
CA TYR A 62 -13.33 12.45 12.20
C TYR A 62 -12.68 13.83 12.18
N MET A 63 -12.79 14.57 11.07
CA MET A 63 -12.30 15.95 11.01
C MET A 63 -13.01 16.91 11.98
N ASN A 64 -14.28 16.64 12.28
CA ASN A 64 -15.13 17.48 13.12
C ASN A 64 -15.37 16.89 14.53
N ASP A 65 -14.60 15.87 14.92
CA ASP A 65 -14.68 15.30 16.28
C ASP A 65 -14.18 16.33 17.31
N GLU A 66 -14.96 16.57 18.37
CA GLU A 66 -14.64 17.56 19.40
C GLU A 66 -13.49 17.12 20.32
N ASN A 67 -13.29 15.82 20.49
CA ASN A 67 -12.31 15.27 21.43
C ASN A 67 -10.96 14.98 20.77
N ASN A 68 -11.00 14.47 19.54
CA ASN A 68 -9.79 14.13 18.79
C ASN A 68 -10.01 14.33 17.27
N PRO A 69 -9.96 15.58 16.78
CA PRO A 69 -10.17 15.87 15.38
C PRO A 69 -9.01 15.36 14.53
N LEU A 70 -9.33 14.80 13.36
CA LEU A 70 -8.34 14.36 12.38
C LEU A 70 -7.55 15.57 11.84
N PRO A 71 -6.21 15.61 12.02
CA PRO A 71 -5.41 16.73 11.53
C PRO A 71 -5.47 16.88 10.01
N CYS A 72 -5.73 18.08 9.53
CA CYS A 72 -5.75 18.40 8.11
C CYS A 72 -5.37 19.85 7.84
N ASN A 73 -4.80 20.10 6.66
CA ASN A 73 -4.48 21.42 6.16
C ASN A 73 -5.48 21.82 5.07
N ARG A 74 -6.07 23.01 5.18
CA ARG A 74 -6.91 23.58 4.13
C ARG A 74 -6.07 24.50 3.26
N VAL A 75 -5.95 24.17 1.98
CA VAL A 75 -5.24 24.97 0.98
C VAL A 75 -6.27 25.38 -0.09
N GLY A 76 -6.78 26.61 0.04
CA GLY A 76 -7.88 27.11 -0.78
C GLY A 76 -9.15 26.27 -0.59
N ARG A 77 -9.66 25.67 -1.67
CA ARG A 77 -10.85 24.79 -1.65
C ARG A 77 -10.53 23.32 -1.37
N ARG A 78 -9.25 22.96 -1.21
CA ARG A 78 -8.82 21.56 -1.03
C ARG A 78 -8.45 21.30 0.43
N THR A 79 -8.76 20.09 0.89
CA THR A 79 -8.31 19.55 2.17
C THR A 79 -7.23 18.53 1.91
N LEU A 80 -6.08 18.73 2.57
CA LEU A 80 -4.89 17.91 2.44
C LEU A 80 -4.53 17.30 3.80
N PHE A 81 -4.11 16.05 3.79
CA PHE A 81 -3.76 15.26 4.96
C PHE A 81 -2.31 14.80 4.83
N ARG A 82 -1.51 14.92 5.88
CA ARG A 82 -0.16 14.36 5.88
C ARG A 82 -0.20 12.92 6.33
N TYR A 83 0.52 12.04 5.63
CA TYR A 83 0.55 10.62 6.00
C TYR A 83 1.00 10.38 7.43
N LYS A 84 2.02 11.11 7.90
CA LYS A 84 2.50 11.02 9.29
C LYS A 84 1.39 11.26 10.33
N GLU A 85 0.48 12.20 10.05
CA GLU A 85 -0.64 12.50 10.95
C GLU A 85 -1.73 11.44 10.86
N LEU A 86 -2.05 10.95 9.66
CA LEU A 86 -2.98 9.83 9.47
C LEU A 86 -2.49 8.58 10.19
N LYS A 87 -1.22 8.23 10.00
CA LYS A 87 -0.57 7.09 10.64
C LYS A 87 -0.64 7.17 12.16
N LYS A 88 -0.34 8.35 12.72
CA LYS A 88 -0.46 8.60 14.17
C LYS A 88 -1.91 8.50 14.65
N TYR A 89 -2.86 9.05 13.90
CA TYR A 89 -4.27 9.08 14.28
C TYR A 89 -4.90 7.67 14.30
N PHE A 90 -4.61 6.87 13.27
CA PHE A 90 -5.16 5.53 13.09
C PHE A 90 -4.30 4.42 13.71
N ASN A 91 -3.15 4.76 14.29
CA ASN A 91 -2.18 3.83 14.86
C ASN A 91 -1.75 2.72 13.86
N LEU A 92 -1.47 3.15 12.62
CA LEU A 92 -0.97 2.32 11.51
C LEU A 92 0.55 2.13 11.58
#